data_AF-A0A250XD74-F1
#
_entry.id   AF-A0A250XD74-F1
#
_cell.length_a   1.000
_cell.length_b   1.000
_cell.length_c   1.000
_cell.angle_alpha   90.00
_cell.angle_beta   90.00
_cell.angle_gamma   90.00
#
_symmetry.space_group_name_H-M   'P 1'
#
loop_
_entity.id
_entity.type
_entity.pdbx_description
1 polymer ?
#
loop_
_entity_poly.entity_id
_entity_poly.type
_entity_poly.pdbx_seq_one_letter_code
_entity_poly.pdbx_strand_id
1 'polypeptide(L)'
;MSSCQNNMMGPVLPATPAIQALASRPEIKHAAIHKLHMLHKNSVIHHFKEHEIDQHIANWSVVQYAEEQVAYGVNYFLKVQISPGHYLHMRLHRQQHDDIYDFYSLHQTMKHNEETCIWSLEEPLVYFNS
;
A
#
# COMPACT_ATOMS: atom_id res chain seq x y z
N MET A 1 -0.57 16.94 -13.37
CA MET A 1 0.66 16.21 -13.74
C MET A 1 1.74 16.51 -12.70
N SER A 2 1.50 16.12 -11.45
CA SER A 2 2.35 16.52 -10.32
C SER A 2 3.50 15.53 -10.16
N SER A 3 4.61 15.88 -10.79
CA SER A 3 6.00 15.66 -10.35
C SER A 3 6.29 14.43 -9.46
N CYS A 4 6.13 13.22 -10.00
CA CYS A 4 6.80 12.02 -9.47
C CYS A 4 8.34 12.09 -9.63
N GLN A 5 8.86 13.10 -10.33
CA GLN A 5 10.28 13.27 -10.67
C GLN A 5 11.12 13.97 -9.58
N ASN A 6 10.50 14.73 -8.66
CA ASN A 6 11.16 15.37 -7.52
C ASN A 6 10.46 14.93 -6.23
N ASN A 7 10.58 13.65 -5.89
CA ASN A 7 10.07 13.11 -4.65
C ASN A 7 11.21 12.92 -3.65
N MET A 8 10.89 12.95 -2.36
CA MET A 8 11.84 12.72 -1.27
C MET A 8 11.81 11.25 -0.82
N MET A 9 11.33 10.35 -1.69
CA MET A 9 11.32 8.92 -1.43
C MET A 9 12.76 8.41 -1.46
N GLY A 10 13.18 7.83 -0.34
CA GLY A 10 14.45 7.16 -0.22
C GLY A 10 14.55 5.92 -1.11
N PRO A 11 15.69 5.22 -1.07
CA PRO A 11 15.88 4.02 -1.86
C PRO A 11 14.86 2.94 -1.49
N VAL A 12 14.41 2.17 -2.49
CA VAL A 12 13.58 0.99 -2.26
C VAL A 12 14.46 -0.12 -1.69
N LEU A 13 14.12 -0.58 -0.49
CA LEU A 13 14.82 -1.60 0.26
C LEU A 13 13.97 -2.87 0.38
N PRO A 14 14.59 -4.06 0.50
CA PRO A 14 13.87 -5.29 0.77
C PRO A 14 13.24 -5.24 2.17
N ALA A 15 12.05 -5.83 2.34
CA ALA A 15 11.36 -5.83 3.61
C ALA A 15 12.20 -6.39 4.76
N THR A 16 12.20 -5.68 5.89
CA THR A 16 12.79 -6.15 7.14
C THR A 16 11.72 -6.75 8.05
N PRO A 17 12.08 -7.64 9.01
CA PRO A 17 11.12 -8.19 9.96
C PRO A 17 10.36 -7.13 10.77
N ALA A 18 11.00 -5.98 11.04
CA ALA A 18 10.38 -4.85 11.75
C ALA A 18 9.25 -4.23 10.92
N ILE A 19 9.48 -3.95 9.64
CA ILE A 19 8.48 -3.40 8.72
C ILE A 19 7.35 -4.40 8.47
N GLN A 20 7.68 -5.70 8.35
CA GLN A 20 6.69 -6.76 8.26
C GLN A 20 5.75 -6.77 9.47
N ALA A 21 6.31 -6.72 10.69
CA ALA A 21 5.53 -6.72 11.92
C ALA A 21 4.65 -5.47 12.04
N LEU A 22 5.18 -4.31 11.63
CA LEU A 22 4.45 -3.05 11.59
C LEU A 22 3.25 -3.13 10.64
N ALA A 23 3.45 -3.55 9.38
CA ALA A 23 2.38 -3.68 8.40
C ALA A 23 1.36 -4.76 8.77
N SER A 24 1.76 -5.74 9.58
CA SER A 24 0.89 -6.82 10.05
C SER A 24 0.08 -6.45 11.31
N ARG A 25 0.26 -5.23 11.87
CA ARG A 25 -0.55 -4.76 12.99
C ARG A 25 -2.04 -4.77 12.60
N PRO A 26 -2.95 -5.24 13.48
CA PRO A 26 -4.37 -5.36 13.17
C PRO A 26 -5.00 -4.05 12.69
N GLU A 27 -4.63 -2.92 13.30
CA GLU A 27 -5.15 -1.59 12.96
C GLU A 27 -4.81 -1.20 11.52
N ILE A 28 -3.55 -1.35 11.11
CA ILE A 28 -3.06 -1.01 9.77
C ILE A 28 -3.65 -1.97 8.74
N LYS A 29 -3.62 -3.27 9.04
CA LYS A 29 -4.18 -4.30 8.16
C LYS A 29 -5.67 -4.07 7.94
N HIS A 30 -6.44 -3.83 9.00
CA HIS A 30 -7.87 -3.57 8.91
C HIS A 30 -8.16 -2.29 8.10
N ALA A 31 -7.43 -1.20 8.34
CA ALA A 31 -7.59 0.05 7.60
C ALA A 31 -7.29 -0.12 6.10
N ALA A 32 -6.22 -0.85 5.75
CA ALA A 32 -5.86 -1.12 4.37
C ALA A 32 -6.91 -1.99 3.66
N ILE A 33 -7.38 -3.06 4.30
CA ILE A 33 -8.45 -3.93 3.76
C ILE A 33 -9.75 -3.16 3.61
N HIS A 34 -10.13 -2.35 4.60
CA HIS A 34 -11.33 -1.54 4.54
C HIS A 34 -11.24 -0.53 3.37
N LYS A 35 -10.09 0.12 3.17
CA LYS A 35 -9.87 1.01 2.03
C LYS A 35 -9.96 0.28 0.71
N LEU A 36 -9.37 -0.91 0.61
CA LEU A 36 -9.46 -1.81 -0.55
C LEU A 36 -10.94 -2.12 -0.86
N HIS A 37 -11.72 -2.55 0.15
CA HIS A 37 -13.16 -2.81 0.01
C HIS A 37 -13.93 -1.59 -0.48
N MET A 38 -13.65 -0.41 0.08
CA MET A 38 -14.29 0.84 -0.32
C MET A 38 -14.00 1.22 -1.78
N LEU A 39 -12.75 1.05 -2.23
CA LEU A 39 -12.36 1.31 -3.63
C LEU A 39 -13.05 0.33 -4.58
N HIS A 40 -13.13 -0.96 -4.21
CA HIS A 40 -13.81 -1.96 -5.02
C HIS A 40 -15.33 -1.79 -5.05
N LYS A 41 -15.97 -1.47 -3.93
CA LYS A 41 -17.42 -1.20 -3.86
C LYS A 41 -17.82 -0.05 -4.79
N ASN A 42 -16.93 0.93 -4.98
CA ASN A 42 -17.15 2.05 -5.89
C ASN A 42 -16.79 1.72 -7.35
N SER A 43 -16.11 0.60 -7.61
CA SER A 43 -15.79 0.14 -8.96
C SER A 43 -17.00 -0.59 -9.55
N VAL A 44 -17.70 0.07 -10.49
CA VAL A 44 -18.96 -0.42 -11.09
C VAL A 44 -18.75 -1.66 -11.98
N ILE A 45 -17.51 -1.95 -12.39
CA ILE A 45 -17.21 -2.82 -13.54
C ILE A 45 -16.48 -4.11 -13.13
N HIS A 46 -15.71 -4.10 -12.04
CA HIS A 46 -15.13 -5.33 -11.51
C HIS A 46 -16.12 -6.03 -10.57
N HIS A 47 -16.81 -7.05 -11.09
CA HIS A 47 -17.53 -8.05 -10.27
C HIS A 47 -16.57 -8.92 -9.45
N PHE A 48 -15.59 -8.31 -8.77
CA PHE A 48 -14.82 -8.96 -7.72
C PHE A 48 -15.78 -9.18 -6.56
N LYS A 49 -16.20 -10.43 -6.40
CA LYS A 49 -17.12 -10.77 -5.30
C LYS A 49 -16.37 -10.52 -4.00
N GLU A 50 -17.05 -9.96 -3.01
CA GLU A 50 -16.53 -9.72 -1.66
C GLU A 50 -15.80 -10.96 -1.07
N HIS A 51 -16.27 -12.16 -1.42
CA HIS A 51 -15.64 -13.45 -1.11
C HIS A 51 -14.24 -13.69 -1.69
N GLU A 52 -13.90 -13.07 -2.82
CA GLU A 52 -12.57 -13.19 -3.41
C GLU A 52 -11.58 -12.32 -2.66
N ILE A 53 -11.98 -11.16 -2.11
CA ILE A 53 -11.06 -10.29 -1.36
C ILE A 53 -10.55 -10.98 -0.09
N ASP A 54 -11.43 -11.67 0.64
CA ASP A 54 -11.04 -12.48 1.79
C ASP A 54 -10.07 -13.61 1.40
N GLN A 55 -10.25 -14.22 0.23
CA GLN A 55 -9.31 -15.20 -0.34
C GLN A 55 -8.00 -14.55 -0.82
N HIS A 56 -8.06 -13.31 -1.28
CA HIS A 56 -6.90 -12.54 -1.74
C HIS A 56 -6.09 -11.95 -0.59
N ILE A 57 -6.56 -12.00 0.66
CA ILE A 57 -5.78 -11.64 1.86
C ILE A 57 -5.20 -12.89 2.55
N ALA A 58 -5.17 -14.03 1.84
CA ALA A 58 -4.62 -15.27 2.37
C ALA A 58 -3.12 -15.17 2.71
N ASN A 59 -2.38 -14.23 2.11
CA ASN A 59 -0.94 -14.11 2.30
C ASN A 59 -0.51 -12.66 2.45
N TRP A 60 -0.49 -12.13 3.69
CA TRP A 60 -0.09 -10.75 3.98
C TRP A 60 1.41 -10.64 4.26
N SER A 61 2.20 -10.30 3.24
CA SER A 61 3.66 -10.23 3.34
C SER A 61 4.22 -8.99 2.65
N VAL A 62 4.99 -8.19 3.36
CA VAL A 62 5.72 -7.04 2.81
C VAL A 62 6.94 -7.56 2.08
N VAL A 63 7.13 -7.12 0.84
CA VAL A 63 8.26 -7.52 -0.02
C VAL A 63 9.31 -6.42 -0.09
N GLN A 64 8.86 -5.17 -0.23
CA GLN A 64 9.71 -4.01 -0.34
C GLN A 64 9.14 -2.84 0.45
N TYR A 65 10.02 -1.93 0.85
CA TYR A 65 9.62 -0.67 1.45
C TYR A 65 10.54 0.47 1.03
N ALA A 66 10.07 1.69 1.18
CA ALA A 66 10.88 2.90 1.11
C ALA A 66 10.39 3.90 2.14
N GLU A 67 11.25 4.82 2.52
CA GLU A 67 10.98 5.85 3.52
C GLU A 67 11.08 7.23 2.90
N GLU A 68 10.21 8.14 3.28
CA GLU A 68 10.29 9.55 2.96
C GLU A 68 10.25 10.36 4.26
N GLN A 69 11.30 11.15 4.48
CA GLN A 69 11.36 12.07 5.62
C GLN A 69 10.48 13.29 5.35
N VAL A 70 9.53 13.57 6.23
CA VAL A 70 8.63 14.74 6.14
C VAL A 70 8.72 15.59 7.40
N ALA A 71 8.24 16.84 7.32
CA ALA A 71 8.40 17.83 8.40
C ALA A 71 7.85 17.37 9.77
N TYR A 72 6.84 16.50 9.78
CA TYR A 72 6.15 16.04 10.99
C TYR A 72 6.23 14.52 11.19
N GLY A 73 7.18 13.83 10.54
CA GLY A 73 7.29 12.38 10.67
C GLY A 73 8.00 11.68 9.51
N VAL A 74 7.66 10.41 9.32
CA VAL A 74 8.20 9.58 8.23
C VAL A 74 7.05 8.91 7.50
N ASN A 75 7.02 9.04 6.18
CA ASN A 75 6.13 8.24 5.35
C ASN A 75 6.83 6.94 4.95
N TYR A 76 6.14 5.83 5.13
CA TYR A 76 6.58 4.52 4.69
C TYR A 76 5.75 4.11 3.48
N PHE A 77 6.41 3.87 2.37
CA PHE A 77 5.82 3.24 1.19
C PHE A 77 6.12 1.75 1.28
N LEU A 78 5.10 0.89 1.26
CA LEU A 78 5.26 -0.55 1.37
C LEU A 78 4.65 -1.25 0.16
N LYS A 79 5.34 -2.25 -0.35
CA LYS A 79 4.79 -3.22 -1.30
C LYS A 79 4.42 -4.50 -0.56
N VAL A 80 3.13 -4.77 -0.47
CA VAL A 80 2.57 -5.88 0.31
C VAL A 80 1.92 -6.88 -0.62
N GLN A 81 2.47 -8.08 -0.67
CA GLN A 81 1.79 -9.23 -1.24
C GLN A 81 0.56 -9.53 -0.40
N ILE A 82 -0.57 -9.75 -1.08
CA ILE A 82 -1.82 -10.19 -0.45
C ILE A 82 -2.17 -11.62 -0.91
N SER A 83 -1.87 -11.95 -2.16
CA SER A 83 -2.00 -13.31 -2.72
C SER A 83 -0.93 -13.56 -3.80
N PRO A 84 -0.72 -14.81 -4.25
CA PRO A 84 0.22 -15.09 -5.34
C PRO A 84 -0.10 -14.22 -6.57
N GLY A 85 0.87 -13.43 -7.02
CA GLY A 85 0.72 -12.53 -8.17
C GLY A 85 0.06 -11.17 -7.90
N HIS A 86 -0.54 -10.95 -6.72
CA HIS A 86 -1.25 -9.71 -6.39
C HIS A 86 -0.59 -8.99 -5.22
N TYR A 87 -0.26 -7.71 -5.46
CA TYR A 87 0.44 -6.84 -4.54
C TYR A 87 -0.33 -5.54 -4.34
N LEU A 88 -0.23 -4.96 -3.17
CA LEU A 88 -0.72 -3.64 -2.83
C LEU A 88 0.48 -2.72 -2.56
N HIS A 89 0.39 -1.50 -3.05
CA HIS A 89 1.29 -0.44 -2.62
C HIS A 89 0.55 0.42 -1.59
N MET A 90 1.03 0.42 -0.35
CA MET A 90 0.42 1.16 0.75
C MET A 90 1.36 2.23 1.27
N ARG A 91 0.77 3.33 1.74
CA ARG A 91 1.47 4.43 2.39
C ARG A 91 1.03 4.48 3.85
N LEU A 92 2.01 4.43 4.74
CA LEU A 92 1.84 4.61 6.17
C LEU A 92 2.54 5.91 6.58
N HIS A 93 2.02 6.56 7.60
CA HIS A 93 2.62 7.74 8.19
C HIS A 93 2.97 7.45 9.65
N ARG A 94 4.22 7.67 10.01
CA ARG A 94 4.68 7.66 11.40
C ARG A 94 4.81 9.09 11.88
N GLN A 95 4.18 9.41 13.00
CA GLN A 95 4.27 10.73 13.60
C GLN A 95 5.66 10.98 14.21
N GLN A 96 6.13 12.23 14.24
CA GLN A 96 7.47 12.57 14.74
C GLN A 96 7.66 12.33 16.24
N HIS A 97 6.61 12.57 17.03
CA HIS A 97 6.71 12.62 18.50
C HIS A 97 6.20 11.34 19.18
N ASP A 98 5.49 10.48 18.45
CA ASP A 98 4.89 9.26 18.96
C ASP A 98 5.20 8.09 18.02
N ASP A 99 5.35 6.87 18.55
CA ASP A 99 5.50 5.65 17.74
C ASP A 99 4.14 5.13 17.22
N ILE A 100 3.31 6.09 16.79
CA ILE A 100 1.99 5.85 16.18
C ILE A 100 2.18 5.78 14.67
N TYR A 101 1.65 4.72 14.08
CA TYR A 101 1.69 4.46 12.64
C TYR A 101 0.28 4.45 12.11
N ASP A 102 -0.05 5.45 11.30
CA ASP A 102 -1.36 5.61 10.70
C ASP A 102 -1.32 5.12 9.26
N PHE A 103 -2.33 4.35 8.87
CA PHE A 103 -2.56 4.03 7.46
C PHE A 103 -3.02 5.29 6.72
N TYR A 104 -2.33 5.66 5.65
CA TYR A 104 -2.62 6.88 4.88
C TYR A 104 -3.42 6.59 3.61
N SER A 105 -2.88 5.81 2.68
CA SER A 105 -3.52 5.54 1.40
C SER A 105 -3.01 4.26 0.71
N LEU A 106 -3.78 3.78 -0.27
CA LEU A 106 -3.32 2.79 -1.26
C LEU A 106 -2.99 3.50 -2.57
N HIS A 107 -1.95 3.05 -3.25
CA HIS A 107 -1.62 3.53 -4.59
C HIS A 107 -2.62 2.99 -5.60
N GLN A 108 -3.39 3.91 -6.19
CA GLN A 108 -4.30 3.61 -7.28
C GLN A 108 -3.60 3.90 -8.61
N THR A 109 -3.86 3.05 -9.60
CA THR A 109 -3.38 3.21 -10.96
C THR A 109 -4.49 2.87 -11.94
N MET A 110 -4.36 3.35 -13.16
CA MET A 110 -5.27 3.03 -14.26
C MET A 110 -4.64 1.92 -15.09
N LYS A 111 -5.24 0.73 -15.07
CA LYS A 111 -4.87 -0.37 -15.97
C LYS A 111 -6.03 -0.67 -16.88
N HIS A 112 -5.79 -0.74 -18.19
CA HIS A 112 -6.84 -1.03 -19.18
C HIS A 112 -8.09 -0.12 -19.08
N ASN A 113 -7.89 1.18 -18.77
CA ASN A 113 -8.96 2.16 -18.50
C ASN A 113 -9.79 1.90 -17.24
N GLU A 114 -9.29 1.08 -16.32
CA GLU A 114 -9.96 0.73 -15.06
C GLU A 114 -9.08 1.15 -13.87
N GLU A 115 -9.71 1.79 -12.87
CA GLU A 115 -9.06 2.14 -11.61
C GLU A 115 -8.82 0.87 -10.80
N THR A 116 -7.56 0.59 -10.51
CA THR A 116 -7.14 -0.56 -9.69
C THR A 116 -6.07 -0.16 -8.71
N CYS A 117 -6.05 -0.81 -7.56
CA CYS A 117 -4.97 -0.69 -6.57
C CYS A 117 -4.14 -1.98 -6.46
N ILE A 118 -4.30 -2.89 -7.43
CA ILE A 118 -3.59 -4.15 -7.48
C ILE A 118 -2.42 -4.08 -8.47
N TRP A 119 -1.26 -4.41 -7.94
CA TRP A 119 0.03 -4.36 -8.60
C TRP A 119 0.58 -5.78 -8.79
N SER A 120 1.44 -5.94 -9.79
CA SER A 120 2.20 -7.17 -10.03
C SER A 120 3.55 -7.13 -9.32
N LEU A 121 4.27 -8.25 -9.32
CA LEU A 121 5.60 -8.34 -8.72
C LEU A 121 6.62 -7.42 -9.42
N GLU A 122 6.53 -7.30 -10.75
CA GLU A 122 7.51 -6.60 -11.58
C GLU A 122 7.36 -5.07 -11.48
N GLU A 123 6.17 -4.59 -11.14
CA GLU A 123 5.91 -3.15 -11.03
C GLU A 123 6.65 -2.55 -9.82
N PRO A 124 7.52 -1.55 -10.02
CA PRO A 124 8.32 -1.01 -8.93
C PRO A 124 7.46 -0.27 -7.91
N LEU A 125 7.89 -0.32 -6.65
CA LEU A 125 7.37 0.58 -5.63
C LEU A 125 7.85 2.00 -5.96
N VAL A 126 6.90 2.90 -6.22
CA VAL A 126 7.16 4.28 -6.59
C VAL A 126 6.49 5.23 -5.61
N TYR A 127 6.91 6.49 -5.64
CA TYR A 127 6.24 7.54 -4.89
C TYR A 127 4.84 7.78 -5.44
N PHE A 128 3.87 7.94 -4.54
CA PHE A 128 2.51 8.34 -4.87
C PHE A 128 1.94 9.22 -3.76
N ASN A 129 1.21 10.27 -4.14
CA ASN A 129 0.63 11.18 -3.16
C ASN A 129 -0.78 10.76 -2.74
N SER A 130 -1.55 10.16 -3.66
CA SER A 130 -2.89 9.59 -3.45
C SER A 130 -3.42 9.05 -4.78
#